data_AF-A0AAD8GL08-F1
#
_entry.id   AF-A0AAD8GL08-F1
#
_cell.length_a   1.000
_cell.length_b   1.000
_cell.length_c   1.000
_cell.angle_alpha   90.00
_cell.angle_beta   90.00
_cell.angle_gamma   90.00
#
_symmetry.space_group_name_H-M   'P 1'
#
loop_
_entity.id
_entity.type
_entity.pdbx_description
1 polymer ?
#
loop_
_entity_poly.entity_id
_entity_poly.type
_entity_poly.pdbx_seq_one_letter_code
_entity_poly.pdbx_strand_id
1 'polypeptide(L)'
;MLVPVPEVQRCWGRFLLLQPDKNGNVHRHRFIKDDIFNRQLVQQIPVTEDGLVTFQTYCSAVYWLSNSSIDTKLGGLYQTLACSSLNKDSLELLLQALYPKESQGGVNQLSSLLMWEMDTKNQGFIDEDQFITWMKKLPQETLTALLHFSVIPHELRASSPQIPQRDLTTAQDSRKVTDNQLLKIAVEMSRQRRDWKLLANNLGFLETDSQTFERKHLEVQNQIVEMLQVWRSAAGQQDPVHVLQTALRDSGNTDINNEVFHLSF
;
A
#
# COMPACT_ATOMS: atom_id res chain seq x y z
N MET A 1 -1.05 -8.29 -16.50
CA MET A 1 -0.24 -7.46 -15.59
C MET A 1 -0.43 -8.02 -14.18
N LEU A 2 0.63 -8.48 -13.51
CA LEU A 2 0.54 -9.13 -12.20
C LEU A 2 0.87 -8.09 -11.12
N VAL A 3 -0.15 -7.60 -10.42
CA VAL A 3 0.01 -6.83 -9.19
C VAL A 3 0.24 -7.85 -8.06
N PRO A 4 1.22 -7.67 -7.16
CA PRO A 4 1.47 -8.65 -6.10
C PRO A 4 0.28 -8.73 -5.12
N VAL A 5 0.09 -9.90 -4.50
CA VAL A 5 -1.12 -10.25 -3.74
C VAL A 5 -1.45 -9.22 -2.62
N PRO A 6 -0.48 -8.73 -1.81
CA PRO A 6 -0.77 -7.74 -0.77
C PRO A 6 -1.26 -6.39 -1.32
N GLU A 7 -0.67 -5.93 -2.43
CA GLU A 7 -1.08 -4.72 -3.13
C GLU A 7 -2.48 -4.85 -3.71
N VAL A 8 -2.83 -6.01 -4.30
CA VAL A 8 -4.19 -6.29 -4.79
C VAL A 8 -5.20 -6.27 -3.65
N GLN A 9 -4.90 -6.93 -2.52
CA GLN A 9 -5.78 -6.96 -1.35
C GLN A 9 -6.02 -5.55 -0.80
N ARG A 10 -4.97 -4.72 -0.76
CA ARG A 10 -5.07 -3.32 -0.34
C ARG A 10 -5.89 -2.49 -1.34
N CYS A 11 -5.64 -2.65 -2.63
CA CYS A 11 -6.44 -2.02 -3.68
C CYS A 11 -7.91 -2.42 -3.53
N TRP A 12 -8.20 -3.70 -3.28
CA TRP A 12 -9.56 -4.19 -3.09
C TRP A 12 -10.23 -3.54 -1.88
N GLY A 13 -9.55 -3.53 -0.72
CA GLY A 13 -10.06 -2.86 0.48
C GLY A 13 -10.37 -1.38 0.23
N ARG A 14 -9.51 -0.65 -0.49
CA ARG A 14 -9.76 0.75 -0.87
C ARG A 14 -10.90 0.90 -1.88
N PHE A 15 -11.01 -0.03 -2.83
CA PHE A 15 -12.04 -0.02 -3.86
C PHE A 15 -13.44 -0.27 -3.27
N LEU A 16 -13.55 -1.15 -2.28
CA LEU A 16 -14.80 -1.39 -1.54
C LEU A 16 -15.32 -0.14 -0.81
N LEU A 17 -14.42 0.73 -0.32
CA LEU A 17 -14.82 1.99 0.31
C LEU A 17 -15.54 2.95 -0.67
N LEU A 18 -15.36 2.74 -1.97
CA LEU A 18 -16.04 3.52 -3.01
C LEU A 18 -17.46 3.01 -3.30
N GLN A 19 -17.91 1.99 -2.56
CA GLN A 19 -19.25 1.40 -2.64
C GLN A 19 -19.56 0.88 -4.06
N PRO A 20 -18.85 -0.16 -4.54
CA PRO A 20 -19.16 -0.75 -5.84
C PRO A 20 -20.59 -1.28 -5.89
N ASP A 21 -21.15 -1.30 -7.10
CA ASP A 21 -22.47 -1.84 -7.38
C ASP A 21 -22.50 -3.38 -7.24
N LYS A 22 -23.68 -3.96 -7.50
CA LYS A 22 -23.90 -5.42 -7.47
C LYS A 22 -23.00 -6.22 -8.42
N ASN A 23 -22.41 -5.56 -9.44
CA ASN A 23 -21.52 -6.16 -10.42
C ASN A 23 -20.04 -5.93 -10.06
N GLY A 24 -19.74 -5.29 -8.93
CA GLY A 24 -18.39 -5.00 -8.49
C GLY A 24 -17.76 -3.79 -9.19
N ASN A 25 -18.55 -2.87 -9.74
CA ASN A 25 -18.07 -1.70 -10.46
C ASN A 25 -18.42 -0.39 -9.74
N VAL A 26 -17.62 0.65 -9.95
CA VAL A 26 -17.80 1.95 -9.29
C VAL A 26 -18.08 3.02 -10.33
N HIS A 27 -19.14 3.82 -10.16
CA HIS A 27 -19.34 4.99 -11.01
C HIS A 27 -18.19 6.00 -10.85
N ARG A 28 -17.66 6.51 -11.96
CA ARG A 28 -16.51 7.43 -11.97
C ARG A 28 -16.68 8.66 -11.05
N HIS A 29 -17.90 9.16 -10.86
CA HIS A 29 -18.17 10.30 -9.98
C HIS A 29 -17.80 10.04 -8.51
N ARG A 30 -17.73 8.77 -8.06
CA ARG A 30 -17.33 8.41 -6.69
C ARG A 30 -15.87 8.71 -6.39
N PHE A 31 -15.04 8.89 -7.42
CA PHE A 31 -13.64 9.28 -7.28
C PHE A 31 -13.46 10.80 -7.19
N ILE A 32 -14.49 11.57 -7.56
CA ILE A 32 -14.41 13.02 -7.67
C ILE A 32 -14.49 13.65 -6.28
N LYS A 33 -13.50 14.47 -5.96
CA LYS A 33 -13.50 15.47 -4.89
C LYS A 33 -13.69 16.85 -5.50
N ASP A 34 -14.10 17.81 -4.67
CA ASP A 34 -14.37 19.17 -5.13
C ASP A 34 -13.08 19.99 -5.33
N ASP A 35 -12.29 19.58 -6.31
CA ASP A 35 -11.05 20.23 -6.73
C ASP A 35 -10.86 20.05 -8.25
N ILE A 36 -10.30 21.05 -8.93
CA ILE A 36 -10.14 21.06 -10.39
C ILE A 36 -9.15 19.99 -10.86
N PHE A 37 -8.05 19.79 -10.13
CA PHE A 37 -7.02 18.81 -10.47
C PHE A 37 -7.54 17.40 -10.29
N ASN A 38 -8.29 17.15 -9.21
CA ASN A 38 -8.92 15.85 -9.00
C ASN A 38 -9.94 15.53 -10.10
N ARG A 39 -10.77 16.49 -10.51
CA ARG A 39 -11.71 16.30 -11.62
C ARG A 39 -10.98 15.94 -12.92
N GLN A 40 -9.93 16.68 -13.27
CA GLN A 40 -9.13 16.40 -14.45
C GLN A 40 -8.45 15.02 -14.39
N LEU A 41 -7.89 14.65 -13.24
CA LEU A 41 -7.25 13.35 -13.03
C LEU A 41 -8.25 12.20 -13.19
N VAL A 42 -9.43 12.32 -12.57
CA VAL A 42 -10.47 11.30 -12.64
C VAL A 42 -11.01 11.14 -14.06
N GLN A 43 -11.04 12.21 -14.86
CA GLN A 43 -11.44 12.13 -16.27
C GLN A 43 -10.48 11.27 -17.12
N GLN A 44 -9.20 11.15 -16.72
CA GLN A 44 -8.22 10.30 -17.39
C GLN A 44 -8.43 8.80 -17.11
N ILE A 45 -9.24 8.43 -16.11
CA ILE A 45 -9.49 7.03 -15.77
C ILE A 45 -10.43 6.43 -16.84
N PRO A 46 -10.02 5.34 -17.53
CA PRO A 46 -10.88 4.66 -18.48
C PRO A 46 -12.17 4.18 -17.82
N VAL A 47 -13.27 4.25 -18.55
CA VAL A 47 -14.59 3.78 -18.10
C VAL A 47 -15.20 2.84 -19.13
N THR A 48 -16.12 1.99 -18.69
CA THR A 48 -17.03 1.27 -19.58
C THR A 48 -17.96 2.24 -20.30
N GLU A 49 -18.73 1.73 -21.27
CA GLU A 49 -19.77 2.50 -21.98
C GLU A 49 -20.78 3.16 -21.01
N ASP A 50 -21.08 2.49 -19.89
CA ASP A 50 -21.97 2.98 -18.83
C ASP A 50 -21.30 3.96 -17.85
N GLY A 51 -20.06 4.39 -18.11
CA GLY A 51 -19.32 5.31 -17.25
C GLY A 51 -18.83 4.69 -15.93
N LEU A 52 -18.64 3.36 -15.91
CA LEU A 52 -18.20 2.62 -14.74
C LEU A 52 -16.69 2.34 -14.78
N VAL A 53 -16.07 2.38 -13.61
CA VAL A 53 -14.68 1.98 -13.38
C VAL A 53 -14.70 0.57 -12.77
N THR A 54 -14.07 -0.38 -13.46
CA THR A 54 -13.91 -1.75 -12.94
C THR A 54 -12.79 -1.83 -11.92
N PHE A 55 -12.79 -2.87 -11.09
CA PHE A 55 -11.67 -3.10 -10.17
C PHE A 55 -10.34 -3.31 -10.91
N GLN A 56 -10.36 -3.95 -12.08
CA GLN A 56 -9.18 -4.10 -12.92
C GLN A 56 -8.64 -2.73 -13.35
N THR A 57 -9.50 -1.85 -13.86
CA THR A 57 -9.10 -0.50 -14.28
C THR A 57 -8.51 0.29 -13.13
N TYR A 58 -9.12 0.22 -11.95
CA TYR A 58 -8.60 0.83 -10.74
C TYR A 58 -7.21 0.30 -10.37
N CYS A 59 -7.03 -1.03 -10.34
CA CYS A 59 -5.74 -1.66 -10.08
C CYS A 59 -4.68 -1.26 -11.11
N SER A 60 -5.04 -1.19 -12.39
CA SER A 60 -4.13 -0.76 -13.45
C SER A 60 -3.68 0.69 -13.25
N ALA A 61 -4.59 1.59 -12.90
CA ALA A 61 -4.25 2.99 -12.62
C ALA A 61 -3.31 3.13 -11.41
N VAL A 62 -3.64 2.44 -10.31
CA VAL A 62 -2.82 2.44 -9.08
C VAL A 62 -1.44 1.80 -9.31
N TYR A 63 -1.38 0.71 -10.07
CA TYR A 63 -0.12 0.06 -10.43
C TYR A 63 0.74 0.94 -11.32
N TRP A 64 0.14 1.62 -12.31
CA TRP A 64 0.83 2.59 -13.17
C TRP A 64 1.43 3.73 -12.33
N LEU A 65 0.66 4.29 -11.38
CA LEU A 65 1.18 5.31 -10.46
C LEU A 65 2.36 4.80 -9.62
N SER A 66 2.38 3.53 -9.27
CA SER A 66 3.46 2.96 -8.44
C SER A 66 4.72 2.59 -9.24
N ASN A 67 4.59 2.12 -10.47
CA ASN A 67 5.68 1.46 -11.20
C ASN A 67 6.17 2.21 -12.45
N SER A 68 5.42 3.20 -12.92
CA SER A 68 5.84 3.98 -14.09
C SER A 68 7.10 4.81 -13.81
N SER A 69 7.91 5.01 -14.86
CA SER A 69 9.08 5.88 -14.81
C SER A 69 8.68 7.34 -14.55
N ILE A 70 9.65 8.16 -14.13
CA ILE A 70 9.45 9.60 -13.94
C ILE A 70 8.92 10.26 -15.23
N ASP A 71 9.53 9.93 -16.37
CA ASP A 71 9.10 10.44 -17.68
C ASP A 71 7.65 10.12 -17.99
N THR A 72 7.25 8.85 -17.83
CA THR A 72 5.88 8.41 -18.06
C THR A 72 4.90 9.11 -17.11
N LYS A 73 5.29 9.32 -15.84
CA LYS A 73 4.46 10.04 -14.87
C LYS A 73 4.31 11.52 -15.24
N LEU A 74 5.38 12.18 -15.68
CA LEU A 74 5.34 13.57 -16.12
C LEU A 74 4.45 13.75 -17.36
N GLY A 75 4.52 12.82 -18.32
CA GLY A 75 3.60 12.81 -19.46
C GLY A 75 2.14 12.67 -19.01
N GLY A 76 1.84 11.76 -18.08
CA GLY A 76 0.49 11.63 -17.52
C GLY A 76 0.02 12.88 -16.75
N LEU A 77 0.91 13.58 -16.05
CA LEU A 77 0.61 14.85 -15.41
C LEU A 77 0.33 15.95 -16.44
N TYR A 78 1.12 16.03 -17.50
CA TYR A 78 0.87 16.94 -18.61
C TYR A 78 -0.53 16.71 -19.20
N GLN A 79 -0.89 15.48 -19.51
CA GLN A 79 -2.22 15.15 -20.04
C GLN A 79 -3.35 15.52 -19.07
N THR A 80 -3.11 15.39 -17.76
CA THR A 80 -4.06 15.79 -16.71
C THR A 80 -4.25 17.31 -16.70
N LEU A 81 -3.16 18.08 -16.74
CA LEU A 81 -3.20 19.55 -16.65
C LEU A 81 -3.66 20.21 -17.95
N ALA A 82 -3.19 19.70 -19.09
CA ALA A 82 -3.42 20.32 -20.38
C ALA A 82 -4.89 20.21 -20.80
N CYS A 83 -5.57 19.07 -20.53
CA CYS A 83 -6.93 18.69 -20.94
C CYS A 83 -7.23 18.82 -22.44
N SER A 84 -6.90 19.96 -23.05
CA SER A 84 -6.86 20.28 -24.48
C SER A 84 -5.54 20.97 -24.90
N SER A 85 -5.03 21.93 -24.11
CA SER A 85 -3.78 22.67 -24.37
C SER A 85 -3.34 23.45 -23.14
N LEU A 86 -2.05 23.42 -22.79
CA LEU A 86 -1.50 24.18 -21.68
C LEU A 86 -1.03 25.58 -22.15
N ASN A 87 -1.98 26.52 -22.26
CA ASN A 87 -1.73 27.91 -22.63
C ASN A 87 -1.93 28.87 -21.43
N LYS A 88 -1.72 30.18 -21.65
CA LYS A 88 -1.83 31.19 -20.59
C LYS A 88 -3.18 31.14 -19.87
N ASP A 89 -4.29 31.08 -20.60
CA ASP A 89 -5.64 31.07 -20.01
C ASP A 89 -5.87 29.83 -19.14
N SER A 90 -5.43 28.66 -19.62
CA SER A 90 -5.51 27.42 -18.85
C SER A 90 -4.65 27.48 -17.58
N LEU A 91 -3.45 28.08 -17.65
CA LEU A 91 -2.58 28.28 -16.50
C LEU A 91 -3.20 29.24 -15.49
N GLU A 92 -3.86 30.31 -15.93
CA GLU A 92 -4.55 31.24 -15.02
C GLU A 92 -5.67 30.55 -14.25
N LEU A 93 -6.46 29.69 -14.90
CA LEU A 93 -7.50 28.89 -14.24
C LEU A 93 -6.91 27.95 -13.19
N LEU A 94 -5.81 27.26 -13.52
CA LEU A 94 -5.13 26.36 -12.59
C LEU A 94 -4.52 27.13 -11.41
N LEU A 95 -3.90 28.29 -11.66
CA LEU A 95 -3.29 29.13 -10.63
C LEU A 95 -4.33 29.76 -9.70
N GLN A 96 -5.48 30.19 -10.21
CA GLN A 96 -6.59 30.68 -9.38
C GLN A 96 -7.11 29.59 -8.44
N ALA A 97 -7.17 28.35 -8.92
CA ALA A 97 -7.57 27.22 -8.08
C ALA A 97 -6.53 26.92 -6.98
N LEU A 98 -5.23 27.05 -7.27
CA LEU A 98 -4.15 26.82 -6.30
C LEU A 98 -3.97 27.97 -5.30
N TYR A 99 -4.19 29.21 -5.75
CA TYR A 99 -3.95 30.43 -4.97
C TYR A 99 -5.23 31.30 -4.94
N PRO A 100 -6.31 30.86 -4.28
CA PRO A 100 -7.61 31.54 -4.30
C PRO A 100 -7.61 32.92 -3.64
N LYS A 101 -6.53 33.27 -2.92
CA LYS A 101 -6.34 34.58 -2.28
C LYS A 101 -5.48 35.53 -3.12
N GLU A 102 -4.86 35.03 -4.19
CA GLU A 102 -4.01 35.84 -5.06
C GLU A 102 -4.85 36.79 -5.91
N SER A 103 -4.32 37.98 -6.18
CA SER A 103 -5.02 38.94 -7.03
C SER A 103 -5.02 38.48 -8.49
N GLN A 104 -6.01 38.93 -9.27
CA GLN A 104 -6.01 38.64 -10.71
C GLN A 104 -4.72 39.14 -11.41
N GLY A 105 -4.19 40.27 -10.95
CA GLY A 105 -2.90 40.80 -11.43
C GLY A 105 -1.73 39.87 -11.11
N GLY A 106 -1.67 39.33 -9.88
CA GLY A 106 -0.66 38.37 -9.46
C GLY A 106 -0.73 37.06 -10.24
N VAL A 107 -1.94 36.52 -10.44
CA VAL A 107 -2.16 35.34 -11.28
C VAL A 107 -1.69 35.58 -12.71
N ASN A 108 -2.03 36.73 -13.31
CA ASN A 108 -1.62 37.07 -14.68
C ASN A 108 -0.10 37.23 -14.83
N GLN A 109 0.58 37.76 -13.81
CA GLN A 109 2.04 37.85 -13.79
C GLN A 109 2.68 36.46 -13.71
N LEU A 110 2.18 35.59 -12.82
CA LEU A 110 2.66 34.23 -12.67
C LEU A 110 2.43 33.39 -13.93
N SER A 111 1.24 33.48 -14.54
CA SER A 111 0.94 32.77 -15.79
C SER A 111 1.85 33.23 -16.94
N SER A 112 2.11 34.54 -17.04
CA SER A 112 3.02 35.10 -18.04
C SER A 112 4.46 34.64 -17.82
N LEU A 113 4.92 34.59 -16.56
CA LEU A 113 6.25 34.10 -16.22
C LEU A 113 6.43 32.62 -16.58
N LEU A 114 5.44 31.78 -16.27
CA LEU A 114 5.45 30.36 -16.63
C LEU A 114 5.47 30.17 -18.15
N MET A 115 4.64 30.91 -18.89
CA MET A 115 4.66 30.87 -20.36
C MET A 115 6.01 31.27 -20.93
N TRP A 116 6.63 32.34 -20.41
CA TRP A 116 7.94 32.79 -20.85
C TRP A 116 9.05 31.75 -20.60
N GLU A 117 8.99 31.05 -19.47
CA GLU A 117 10.00 30.07 -19.09
C GLU A 117 9.82 28.71 -19.80
N MET A 118 8.59 28.32 -20.12
CA MET A 118 8.24 26.98 -20.63
C MET A 118 7.97 26.95 -22.13
N ASP A 119 7.34 27.98 -22.71
CA ASP A 119 7.08 28.06 -24.15
C ASP A 119 8.31 28.56 -24.92
N THR A 120 9.35 27.73 -24.92
CA THR A 120 10.62 27.98 -25.63
C THR A 120 10.48 28.08 -27.15
N LYS A 121 9.35 27.64 -27.72
CA LYS A 121 9.03 27.71 -29.15
C LYS A 121 8.23 28.96 -29.51
N ASN A 122 7.77 29.72 -28.50
CA ASN A 122 6.93 30.90 -28.64
C ASN A 122 5.67 30.63 -29.50
N GLN A 123 5.05 29.47 -29.27
CA GLN A 123 3.87 29.00 -30.02
C GLN A 123 2.54 29.36 -29.34
N GLY A 124 2.58 29.99 -28.17
CA GLY A 124 1.41 30.39 -27.38
C GLY A 124 0.85 29.28 -26.49
N PHE A 125 1.49 28.10 -26.48
CA PHE A 125 1.14 26.97 -25.62
C PHE A 125 2.38 26.13 -25.30
N ILE A 126 2.33 25.42 -24.19
CA ILE A 126 3.36 24.50 -23.72
C ILE A 126 3.00 23.10 -24.20
N ASP A 127 3.88 22.45 -24.95
CA ASP A 127 3.73 21.04 -25.33
C ASP A 127 4.33 20.08 -24.29
N GLU A 128 4.08 18.78 -24.46
CA GLU A 128 4.50 17.75 -23.51
C GLU A 128 6.03 17.73 -23.33
N ASP A 129 6.80 17.88 -24.40
CA ASP A 129 8.27 17.87 -24.36
C ASP A 129 8.80 19.08 -23.59
N GLN A 130 8.23 20.27 -23.84
CA GLN A 130 8.56 21.50 -23.11
C GLN A 130 8.24 21.35 -21.61
N PHE A 131 7.08 20.81 -21.28
CA PHE A 131 6.67 20.56 -19.89
C PHE A 131 7.61 19.59 -19.18
N ILE A 132 7.88 18.43 -19.78
CA ILE A 132 8.77 17.40 -19.20
C ILE A 132 10.18 17.97 -19.01
N THR A 133 10.70 18.67 -20.02
CA THR A 133 12.03 19.28 -19.98
C THR A 133 12.14 20.30 -18.85
N TRP A 134 11.13 21.15 -18.69
CA TRP A 134 11.09 22.13 -17.61
C TRP A 134 11.00 21.48 -16.23
N MET A 135 10.13 20.49 -16.05
CA MET A 135 9.99 19.75 -14.79
C MET A 135 11.28 19.05 -14.37
N LYS A 136 12.08 18.58 -15.34
CA LYS A 136 13.39 17.97 -15.09
C LYS A 136 14.48 18.97 -14.68
N LYS A 137 14.23 20.28 -14.73
CA LYS A 137 15.12 21.30 -14.11
C LYS A 137 15.08 21.24 -12.58
N LEU A 138 14.01 20.68 -11.99
CA LEU A 138 13.94 20.47 -10.54
C LEU A 138 15.00 19.46 -10.08
N PRO A 139 15.54 19.59 -8.85
CA PRO A 139 16.44 18.59 -8.30
C PRO A 139 15.83 17.18 -8.37
N GLN A 140 16.63 16.20 -8.81
CA GLN A 140 16.15 14.83 -9.03
C GLN A 140 15.51 14.23 -7.77
N GLU A 141 16.08 14.50 -6.59
CA GLU A 141 15.54 14.04 -5.31
C GLU A 141 14.15 14.61 -5.03
N THR A 142 13.96 15.91 -5.28
CA THR A 142 12.66 16.59 -5.12
C THR A 142 11.63 16.00 -6.08
N LEU A 143 12.00 15.83 -7.35
CA LEU A 143 11.10 15.27 -8.36
C LEU A 143 10.73 13.82 -8.03
N THR A 144 11.70 13.03 -7.58
CA THR A 144 11.49 11.63 -7.16
C THR A 144 10.56 11.57 -5.95
N ALA A 145 10.76 12.42 -4.94
CA ALA A 145 9.92 12.47 -3.76
C ALA A 145 8.47 12.90 -4.09
N LEU A 146 8.29 13.89 -4.96
CA LEU A 146 6.96 14.37 -5.40
C LEU A 146 6.19 13.30 -6.20
N LEU A 147 6.89 12.53 -7.04
CA LEU A 147 6.29 11.50 -7.90
C LEU A 147 6.27 10.11 -7.28
N HIS A 148 6.83 9.95 -6.08
CA HIS A 148 6.85 8.68 -5.38
C HIS A 148 5.44 8.35 -4.88
N PHE A 149 4.91 7.23 -5.37
CA PHE A 149 3.64 6.68 -4.93
C PHE A 149 3.85 5.20 -4.62
N SER A 150 3.40 4.76 -3.45
CA SER A 150 3.41 3.36 -3.05
C SER A 150 2.01 2.91 -2.73
N VAL A 151 1.59 1.79 -3.33
CA VAL A 151 0.29 1.18 -3.06
C VAL A 151 0.16 0.87 -1.56
N ILE A 152 1.23 0.36 -0.96
CA ILE A 152 1.38 0.12 0.48
C ILE A 152 2.23 1.26 1.06
N PRO A 153 1.62 2.23 1.79
CA PRO A 153 2.36 3.29 2.46
C PRO A 153 3.48 2.73 3.32
N HIS A 154 4.63 3.40 3.31
CA HIS A 154 5.79 3.01 4.11
C HIS A 154 5.49 3.02 5.61
N GLU A 155 4.55 3.88 6.05
CA GLU A 155 4.02 3.86 7.41
C GLU A 155 3.39 2.52 7.77
N LEU A 156 2.73 1.84 6.83
CA LEU A 156 2.12 0.52 7.08
C LEU A 156 3.08 -0.65 6.86
N ARG A 157 4.28 -0.36 6.35
CA ARG A 157 5.43 -1.27 6.40
C ARG A 157 6.18 -1.16 7.74
N ALA A 158 6.11 -0.01 8.41
CA ALA A 158 6.68 0.23 9.74
C ALA A 158 5.67 0.11 10.90
N SER A 159 4.36 0.16 10.61
CA SER A 159 3.27 0.09 11.56
C SER A 159 2.43 -1.16 11.29
N SER A 160 2.73 -2.24 12.00
CA SER A 160 1.65 -3.10 12.49
C SER A 160 0.68 -2.21 13.28
N PRO A 161 -0.64 -2.31 13.06
CA PRO A 161 -1.59 -1.37 13.65
C PRO A 161 -1.62 -1.52 15.18
N GLN A 162 -1.15 -0.50 15.89
CA GLN A 162 -1.64 -0.20 17.23
C GLN A 162 -3.10 0.23 17.08
N ILE A 163 -4.03 -0.59 17.55
CA ILE A 163 -5.46 -0.29 17.55
C ILE A 163 -5.74 0.71 18.68
N PRO A 164 -6.27 1.92 18.41
CA PRO A 164 -6.85 2.77 19.46
C PRO A 164 -8.13 2.11 19.95
N GLN A 165 -8.09 1.66 21.20
CA GLN A 165 -9.25 1.19 21.95
C GLN A 165 -10.35 2.26 21.92
N ARG A 166 -11.55 1.89 21.46
CA ARG A 166 -12.78 2.52 21.94
C ARG A 166 -13.56 1.47 22.72
N ASP A 167 -13.89 1.86 23.93
CA ASP A 167 -14.40 1.06 25.02
C ASP A 167 -15.64 0.25 24.66
N LEU A 168 -15.55 -1.06 24.87
CA LEU A 168 -16.56 -1.82 25.59
C LEU A 168 -15.81 -2.86 26.43
N THR A 169 -15.83 -2.62 27.73
CA THR A 169 -15.43 -3.50 28.84
C THR A 169 -15.88 -4.95 28.63
N THR A 170 -14.95 -5.90 28.71
CA THR A 170 -14.86 -6.89 29.82
C THR A 170 -13.73 -7.91 29.59
N ALA A 171 -13.04 -8.26 30.68
CA ALA A 171 -12.13 -9.38 30.86
C ALA A 171 -10.72 -9.33 30.22
N GLN A 172 -9.88 -8.60 30.95
CA GLN A 172 -8.42 -8.73 31.13
C GLN A 172 -7.97 -10.18 31.43
N ASP A 173 -7.24 -10.81 30.51
CA ASP A 173 -6.04 -11.64 30.77
C ASP A 173 -5.50 -12.29 29.49
N SER A 174 -4.24 -12.00 29.13
CA SER A 174 -3.26 -12.87 28.42
C SER A 174 -2.28 -12.11 27.49
N ARG A 175 -1.36 -11.33 28.08
CA ARG A 175 -0.14 -10.86 27.38
C ARG A 175 0.97 -11.92 27.30
N LYS A 176 0.65 -13.20 27.50
CA LYS A 176 1.63 -14.30 27.53
C LYS A 176 1.12 -15.48 26.71
N VAL A 177 2.01 -16.05 25.90
CA VAL A 177 1.76 -17.29 25.16
C VAL A 177 1.74 -18.46 26.15
N THR A 178 0.58 -19.11 26.27
CA THR A 178 0.37 -20.22 27.20
C THR A 178 0.91 -21.55 26.64
N ASP A 179 1.23 -22.51 27.51
CA ASP A 179 1.65 -23.85 27.09
C ASP A 179 0.59 -24.55 26.23
N ASN A 180 -0.69 -24.32 26.52
CA ASN A 180 -1.79 -24.86 25.73
C ASN A 180 -1.78 -24.31 24.29
N GLN A 181 -1.42 -23.05 24.08
CA GLN A 181 -1.29 -22.47 22.74
C GLN A 181 -0.12 -23.11 21.98
N LEU A 182 1.04 -23.27 22.62
CA LEU A 182 2.20 -23.92 22.00
C LEU A 182 1.92 -25.38 21.63
N LEU A 183 1.26 -26.12 22.54
CA LEU A 183 0.87 -27.50 22.30
C LEU A 183 -0.14 -27.60 21.15
N LYS A 184 -1.13 -26.71 21.10
CA LYS A 184 -2.13 -26.70 20.01
C LYS A 184 -1.48 -26.41 18.65
N ILE A 185 -0.53 -25.47 18.60
CA ILE A 185 0.26 -25.21 17.38
C ILE A 185 1.03 -26.46 16.94
N ALA A 186 1.73 -27.12 17.87
CA ALA A 186 2.52 -28.31 17.57
C ALA A 186 1.67 -29.48 17.08
N VAL A 187 0.50 -29.70 17.71
CA VAL A 187 -0.48 -30.72 17.30
C VAL A 187 -0.97 -30.43 15.88
N GLU A 188 -1.40 -29.20 15.60
CA GLU A 188 -1.95 -28.85 14.28
C GLU A 188 -0.91 -28.92 13.17
N MET A 189 0.29 -28.42 13.42
CA MET A 189 1.38 -28.48 12.43
C MET A 189 1.82 -29.92 12.15
N SER A 190 1.91 -30.76 13.19
CA SER A 190 2.23 -32.18 13.04
C SER A 190 1.13 -32.93 12.29
N ARG A 191 -0.14 -32.70 12.66
CA ARG A 191 -1.32 -33.31 12.02
C ARG A 191 -1.39 -32.98 10.53
N GLN A 192 -1.15 -31.73 10.18
CA GLN A 192 -1.21 -31.24 8.80
C GLN A 192 0.12 -31.42 8.03
N ARG A 193 1.14 -32.05 8.66
CA ARG A 193 2.49 -32.26 8.10
C ARG A 193 3.12 -30.98 7.53
N ARG A 194 2.97 -29.87 8.26
CA ARG A 194 3.50 -28.56 7.89
C ARG A 194 5.02 -28.51 8.06
N ASP A 195 5.67 -27.66 7.26
CA ASP A 195 7.10 -27.42 7.38
C ASP A 195 7.41 -26.57 8.63
N TRP A 196 7.66 -27.26 9.74
CA TRP A 196 7.98 -26.62 11.00
C TRP A 196 9.40 -26.04 11.05
N LYS A 197 10.30 -26.45 10.15
CA LYS A 197 11.66 -25.89 10.05
C LYS A 197 11.62 -24.47 9.50
N LEU A 198 10.69 -24.20 8.58
CA LEU A 198 10.41 -22.85 8.12
C LEU A 198 9.91 -21.94 9.25
N LEU A 199 9.04 -22.48 10.14
CA LEU A 199 8.62 -21.77 11.34
C LEU A 199 9.81 -21.54 12.30
N ALA A 200 10.66 -22.54 12.53
CA ALA A 200 11.83 -22.41 13.38
C ALA A 200 12.80 -21.33 12.87
N ASN A 201 13.04 -21.27 11.55
CA ASN A 201 13.84 -20.23 10.92
C ASN A 201 13.25 -18.82 11.15
N ASN A 202 11.94 -18.66 10.95
CA ASN A 202 11.24 -17.40 11.21
C ASN A 202 11.23 -16.99 12.70
N LEU A 203 11.47 -17.93 13.61
CA LEU A 203 11.65 -17.69 15.04
C LEU A 203 13.11 -17.45 15.45
N GLY A 204 14.04 -17.44 14.48
CA GLY A 204 15.46 -17.14 14.67
C GLY A 204 16.35 -18.35 14.95
N PHE A 205 15.83 -19.58 14.80
CA PHE A 205 16.64 -20.78 14.93
C PHE A 205 17.41 -21.09 13.64
N LEU A 206 18.64 -21.57 13.80
CA LEU A 206 19.45 -22.04 12.69
C LEU A 206 19.15 -23.51 12.38
N GLU A 207 19.64 -23.98 11.23
CA GLU A 207 19.46 -25.38 10.82
C GLU A 207 20.09 -26.37 11.83
N THR A 208 21.19 -25.98 12.46
CA THR A 208 21.86 -26.76 13.52
C THR A 208 20.98 -26.95 14.76
N ASP A 209 20.15 -25.96 15.11
CA ASP A 209 19.22 -26.03 16.23
C ASP A 209 18.06 -26.98 15.88
N SER A 210 17.54 -26.87 14.65
CA SER A 210 16.50 -27.76 14.11
C SER A 210 16.95 -29.22 14.14
N GLN A 211 18.18 -29.51 13.71
CA GLN A 211 18.76 -30.85 13.79
C GLN A 211 18.95 -31.35 15.23
N THR A 212 19.10 -30.44 16.19
CA THR A 212 19.24 -30.80 17.61
C THR A 212 17.90 -31.23 18.20
N PHE A 213 16.81 -30.54 17.86
CA PHE A 213 15.45 -30.96 18.23
C PHE A 213 15.09 -32.31 17.60
N GLU A 214 15.42 -32.53 16.33
CA GLU A 214 15.21 -33.82 15.64
C GLU A 214 15.95 -34.99 16.29
N ARG A 215 17.15 -34.75 16.83
CA ARG A 215 17.95 -35.79 17.51
C ARG A 215 17.42 -36.13 18.91
N LYS A 216 16.78 -35.17 19.59
CA LYS A 216 16.26 -35.35 20.95
C LYS A 216 14.88 -36.01 20.99
N HIS A 217 14.06 -35.80 19.96
CA HIS A 217 12.69 -36.29 19.92
C HIS A 217 12.39 -37.02 18.63
N LEU A 218 11.84 -38.24 18.75
CA LEU A 218 11.41 -39.06 17.61
C LEU A 218 10.13 -38.52 16.94
N GLU A 219 9.25 -37.89 17.72
CA GLU A 219 7.97 -37.36 17.23
C GLU A 219 8.09 -35.88 16.87
N VAL A 220 7.64 -35.52 15.65
CA VAL A 220 7.64 -34.15 15.12
C VAL A 220 6.89 -33.19 16.04
N GLN A 221 5.77 -33.61 16.65
CA GLN A 221 5.04 -32.79 17.60
C GLN A 221 5.94 -32.36 18.78
N ASN A 222 6.70 -33.28 19.36
CA ASN A 222 7.56 -32.99 20.52
C ASN A 222 8.76 -32.13 20.12
N GLN A 223 9.28 -32.28 18.89
CA GLN A 223 10.29 -31.38 18.32
C GLN A 223 9.77 -29.93 18.26
N ILE A 224 8.53 -29.73 17.79
CA ILE A 224 7.90 -28.41 17.67
C ILE A 224 7.61 -27.80 19.05
N VAL A 225 7.12 -28.60 20.01
CA VAL A 225 6.88 -28.12 21.38
C VAL A 225 8.17 -27.68 22.05
N GLU A 226 9.25 -28.47 21.98
CA GLU A 226 10.55 -28.10 22.58
C GLU A 226 11.07 -26.80 21.93
N MET A 227 11.04 -26.71 20.60
CA MET A 227 11.44 -25.51 19.85
C MET A 227 10.68 -24.26 20.32
N LEU A 228 9.35 -24.34 20.43
CA LEU A 228 8.51 -23.23 20.86
C LEU A 228 8.73 -22.84 22.33
N GLN A 229 8.99 -23.82 23.20
CA GLN A 229 9.32 -23.56 24.60
C GLN A 229 10.68 -22.90 24.75
N VAL A 230 11.69 -23.37 23.99
CA VAL A 230 13.02 -22.77 23.95
C VAL A 230 12.95 -21.34 23.45
N TRP A 231 12.23 -21.09 22.35
CA TRP A 231 12.02 -19.74 21.83
C TRP A 231 11.35 -18.83 22.86
N ARG A 232 10.28 -19.29 23.50
CA ARG A 232 9.59 -18.51 24.54
C ARG A 232 10.48 -18.20 25.74
N SER A 233 11.37 -19.13 26.12
CA SER A 233 12.31 -18.94 27.23
C SER A 233 13.48 -18.00 26.90
N ALA A 234 13.92 -17.99 25.64
CA ALA A 234 14.96 -17.08 25.15
C ALA A 234 14.42 -15.67 24.83
N ALA A 235 13.12 -15.56 24.55
CA ALA A 235 12.44 -14.31 24.26
C ALA A 235 12.23 -13.47 25.53
N GLY A 236 13.22 -12.68 25.92
CA GLY A 236 13.05 -11.52 26.83
C GLY A 236 12.34 -10.32 26.16
N GLN A 237 11.45 -10.57 25.20
CA GLN A 237 10.93 -9.59 24.23
C GLN A 237 9.60 -8.95 24.71
N GLN A 238 9.40 -7.68 24.32
CA GLN A 238 8.09 -7.01 24.44
C GLN A 238 7.14 -7.65 23.41
N ASP A 239 6.14 -8.38 23.90
CA ASP A 239 5.06 -9.03 23.12
C ASP A 239 5.41 -10.35 22.39
N PRO A 240 5.57 -11.47 23.14
CA PRO A 240 5.84 -12.79 22.56
C PRO A 240 4.67 -13.31 21.71
N VAL A 241 3.42 -12.93 22.02
CA VAL A 241 2.25 -13.41 21.27
C VAL A 241 2.34 -12.91 19.83
N HIS A 242 2.64 -11.62 19.64
CA HIS A 242 2.77 -11.02 18.31
C HIS A 242 3.88 -11.66 17.46
N VAL A 243 5.05 -11.93 18.06
CA VAL A 243 6.18 -12.55 17.35
C VAL A 243 5.81 -13.96 16.86
N LEU A 244 5.16 -14.76 17.71
CA LEU A 244 4.73 -16.10 17.33
C LEU A 244 3.66 -16.09 16.23
N GLN A 245 2.67 -15.19 16.34
CA GLN A 245 1.63 -15.04 15.32
C GLN A 245 2.20 -14.61 13.96
N THR A 246 3.24 -13.77 13.99
CA THR A 246 3.92 -13.31 12.77
C THR A 246 4.72 -14.45 12.14
N ALA A 247 5.53 -15.15 12.92
CA ALA A 247 6.30 -16.30 12.43
C ALA A 247 5.40 -17.42 11.87
N LEU A 248 4.23 -17.65 12.47
CA LEU A 248 3.22 -18.59 11.95
C LEU A 248 2.64 -18.14 10.61
N ARG A 249 2.33 -16.85 10.44
CA ARG A 249 1.83 -16.31 9.17
C ARG A 249 2.90 -16.39 8.08
N ASP A 250 4.13 -16.01 8.39
CA ASP A 250 5.25 -15.99 7.44
C ASP A 250 5.71 -17.38 7.04
N SER A 251 5.45 -18.40 7.86
CA SER A 251 5.66 -19.81 7.53
C SER A 251 4.46 -20.46 6.85
N GLY A 252 3.42 -19.69 6.50
CA GLY A 252 2.23 -20.17 5.79
C GLY A 252 1.19 -20.86 6.67
N ASN A 253 1.31 -20.80 8.00
CA ASN A 253 0.42 -21.42 9.00
C ASN A 253 -0.64 -20.42 9.52
N THR A 254 -1.24 -19.64 8.61
CA THR A 254 -2.20 -18.58 8.96
C THR A 254 -3.52 -19.15 9.50
N ASP A 255 -3.95 -20.30 8.98
CA ASP A 255 -5.08 -21.08 9.49
C ASP A 255 -4.88 -21.53 10.94
N ILE A 256 -3.73 -22.12 11.25
CA ILE A 256 -3.36 -22.55 12.61
C ILE A 256 -3.27 -21.34 13.54
N ASN A 257 -2.70 -20.23 13.06
CA ASN A 257 -2.67 -18.97 13.79
C ASN A 257 -4.08 -18.49 14.17
N ASN A 258 -5.02 -18.49 13.22
CA ASN A 258 -6.38 -18.01 13.48
C ASN A 258 -7.15 -18.95 14.42
N GLU A 259 -6.92 -20.27 14.32
CA GLU A 259 -7.55 -21.28 15.16
C GLU A 259 -7.02 -21.29 16.61
N VAL A 260 -5.73 -21.04 16.79
CA VAL A 260 -5.08 -21.03 18.11
C VAL A 260 -5.34 -19.72 18.86
N PHE A 261 -5.41 -18.61 18.12
CA PHE A 261 -5.60 -17.28 18.69
C PHE A 261 -7.03 -16.72 18.53
N HIS A 262 -7.98 -17.56 18.09
CA HIS A 262 -9.41 -17.24 17.93
C HIS A 262 -9.66 -15.93 17.15
N LEU A 263 -8.88 -15.70 16.09
CA LEU A 263 -9.04 -14.54 15.23
C LEU A 263 -10.22 -14.80 14.28
N SER A 264 -11.37 -14.20 14.60
CA SER A 264 -12.59 -14.28 13.79
C SER A 264 -12.53 -13.22 12.69
N PHE A 265 -12.80 -13.60 11.44
CA PHE A 265 -12.98 -12.69 10.31
C PHE A 265 -14.46 -12.36 10.12
#